data_AF-A0A4R3A708-F1
#
_entry.id   AF-A0A4R3A708-F1
#
_cell.length_a   1.000
_cell.length_b   1.000
_cell.length_c   1.000
_cell.angle_alpha   90.00
_cell.angle_beta   90.00
_cell.angle_gamma   90.00
#
_symmetry.space_group_name_H-M   'P 1'
#
loop_
_entity.id
_entity.type
_entity.pdbx_description
1 polymer ?
#
loop_
_entity_poly.entity_id
_entity_poly.type
_entity_poly.pdbx_seq_one_letter_code
_entity_poly.pdbx_strand_id
1 'polypeptide(L)' 'MFKQSFLPIQNNDIEVLILGSLPGDRSLQAQEYYAHPQNRFWKLIQRIFNITDFHSY' A
#
# COMPACT_ATOMS: atom_id res chain seq x y z
N MET A 1 -22.28 -3.16 5.26
CA MET A 1 -21.65 -1.84 5.41
C MET A 1 -20.87 -1.56 4.13
N PHE A 2 -21.14 -0.45 3.45
CA PHE A 2 -20.32 -0.05 2.30
C PHE A 2 -18.96 0.43 2.81
N LYS A 3 -17.89 -0.08 2.20
CA LYS A 3 -16.52 0.34 2.49
C LYS A 3 -16.00 1.12 1.29
N GLN A 4 -15.37 2.25 1.55
CA GLN A 4 -14.80 3.13 0.52
C GLN A 4 -13.28 3.22 0.73
N SER A 5 -12.53 3.17 -0.38
CA SER A 5 -11.09 3.38 -0.38
C SER A 5 -10.75 4.88 -0.30
N PHE A 6 -9.51 5.18 0.09
CA PHE A 6 -8.91 6.50 -0.04
C PHE A 6 -8.33 6.73 -1.44
N LEU A 7 -7.89 7.97 -1.70
CA LEU A 7 -7.44 8.45 -3.01
C LEU A 7 -6.28 7.60 -3.56
N PRO A 8 -6.26 7.33 -4.88
CA PRO A 8 -5.16 6.62 -5.50
C PRO A 8 -3.89 7.47 -5.48
N ILE A 9 -2.73 6.81 -5.35
CA ILE A 9 -1.42 7.42 -5.57
C ILE A 9 -1.14 7.35 -7.07
N GLN A 10 -1.08 8.51 -7.73
CA GLN A 10 -0.86 8.61 -9.18
C GLN A 10 0.05 9.79 -9.55
N ASN A 11 0.85 9.64 -10.60
CA ASN A 11 1.58 10.71 -11.28
C ASN A 11 1.76 10.36 -12.77
N ASN A 12 2.23 11.31 -13.59
CA ASN A 12 2.36 11.13 -15.03
C ASN A 12 3.51 10.19 -15.44
N ASP A 13 4.43 9.89 -14.51
CA ASP A 13 5.65 9.12 -14.76
C ASP A 13 5.55 7.68 -14.20
N ILE A 14 4.33 7.19 -13.93
CA ILE A 14 4.11 5.82 -13.45
C ILE A 14 4.25 4.82 -14.60
N GLU A 15 5.21 3.90 -14.47
CA GLU A 15 5.36 2.76 -15.37
C GLU A 15 4.50 1.54 -14.98
N VAL A 16 4.20 1.40 -13.68
CA VAL A 16 3.49 0.23 -13.12
C VAL A 16 2.37 0.65 -12.19
N LEU A 17 1.14 0.22 -12.50
CA LEU A 17 -0.04 0.42 -11.66
C LEU A 17 -0.36 -0.86 -10.86
N ILE A 18 -0.46 -0.74 -9.54
CA ILE A 18 -0.82 -1.84 -8.64
C ILE A 18 -2.28 -1.68 -8.23
N LEU A 19 -3.14 -2.57 -8.71
CA LEU A 19 -4.56 -2.58 -8.39
C LEU A 19 -4.87 -3.64 -7.32
N GLY A 20 -5.11 -3.17 -6.10
CA GLY A 20 -5.70 -4.00 -5.04
C GLY A 20 -7.22 -4.14 -5.21
N SER A 21 -7.83 -5.02 -4.41
CA SER A 21 -9.29 -5.12 -4.34
C SER A 21 -9.88 -3.97 -3.52
N LEU A 22 -10.04 -4.15 -2.21
CA LEU A 22 -10.48 -3.12 -1.29
C LEU A 22 -9.54 -3.16 -0.07
N PRO A 23 -9.08 -2.01 0.44
CA PRO A 23 -8.27 -1.98 1.66
C PRO A 23 -9.01 -2.65 2.82
N GLY A 24 -8.30 -3.49 3.57
CA GLY A 24 -8.83 -4.12 4.77
C GLY A 24 -9.07 -3.08 5.88
N ASP A 25 -9.78 -3.47 6.95
CA ASP A 25 -10.18 -2.52 8.00
C ASP A 25 -9.00 -1.79 8.65
N ARG A 26 -7.87 -2.47 8.86
CA ARG A 26 -6.63 -1.82 9.35
C ARG A 26 -6.09 -0.77 8.38
N SER A 27 -6.09 -1.06 7.08
CA SER A 27 -5.67 -0.11 6.04
C SER A 27 -6.58 1.10 5.97
N LEU A 28 -7.90 0.90 6.12
CA LEU A 28 -8.87 2.00 6.15
C LEU A 28 -8.70 2.85 7.42
N GLN A 29 -8.51 2.23 8.58
CA GLN A 29 -8.28 2.96 9.84
C GLN A 29 -7.00 3.78 9.81
N ALA A 30 -5.92 3.23 9.26
CA ALA A 30 -4.62 3.90 9.16
C ALA A 30 -4.53 4.89 7.98
N GLN A 31 -5.49 4.87 7.05
CA GLN A 31 -5.40 5.58 5.76
C GLN A 31 -4.13 5.20 4.96
N GLU A 32 -3.75 3.92 5.02
CA GLU A 32 -2.51 3.40 4.45
C GLU A 32 -2.76 2.12 3.65
N TYR A 33 -2.18 2.03 2.44
CA TYR A 33 -2.29 0.82 1.64
C TYR A 33 -1.50 -0.32 2.30
N TYR A 34 -2.11 -1.51 2.38
CA TYR A 34 -1.48 -2.73 2.90
C TYR A 34 -0.95 -2.66 4.35
N ALA A 35 -1.46 -1.74 5.17
CA ALA A 35 -1.05 -1.51 6.58
C ALA A 35 -1.14 -2.72 7.54
N HIS A 36 -1.90 -3.76 7.21
CA HIS A 36 -2.04 -4.91 8.09
C HIS A 36 -0.68 -5.65 8.27
N PRO A 37 -0.18 -5.94 9.48
CA PRO A 37 1.17 -6.52 9.69
C PRO A 37 1.41 -7.89 9.02
N GLN A 38 0.34 -8.66 8.81
CA GLN A 38 0.38 -9.94 8.08
C GLN A 38 0.35 -9.77 6.56
N ASN A 39 0.05 -8.57 6.05
CA ASN A 39 0.17 -8.27 4.64
C ASN A 39 1.66 -8.25 4.26
N ARG A 40 2.01 -8.97 3.19
CA ARG A 40 3.40 -9.16 2.76
C ARG A 40 3.83 -8.21 1.64
N PHE A 41 2.93 -7.36 1.16
CA PHE A 41 3.18 -6.47 0.02
C PHE A 41 4.43 -5.61 0.22
N TRP A 42 4.51 -4.82 1.30
CA TRP A 42 5.66 -3.95 1.53
C TRP A 42 6.97 -4.72 1.75
N LYS A 43 6.91 -5.89 2.41
CA LYS A 43 8.08 -6.79 2.57
C LYS A 43 8.58 -7.30 1.21
N LEU A 44 7.67 -7.60 0.29
CA LEU A 44 8.01 -8.03 -1.07
C LEU A 44 8.63 -6.88 -1.87
N ILE A 45 8.02 -5.69 -1.86
CA ILE A 45 8.55 -4.49 -2.53
C ILE A 45 9.95 -4.18 -2.01
N GLN A 46 10.15 -4.17 -0.70
CA GLN A 46 11.48 -3.97 -0.10
C GLN A 46 12.52 -4.95 -0.64
N ARG A 47 12.17 -6.23 -0.75
CA ARG A 47 13.07 -7.26 -1.29
C ARG A 47 13.36 -7.09 -2.77
N ILE A 48 12.36 -6.72 -3.57
CA ILE A 48 12.52 -6.52 -5.02
C ILE A 48 13.43 -5.31 -5.30
N PHE A 49 13.27 -4.23 -4.54
CA PHE A 49 14.00 -2.98 -4.73
C PHE A 49 15.23 -2.83 -3.82
N ASN A 50 15.58 -3.86 -3.04
CA ASN A 50 16.68 -3.84 -2.06
C ASN A 50 16.63 -2.63 -1.10
N ILE A 51 15.44 -2.27 -0.63
CA ILE A 51 15.24 -1.15 0.31
C ILE A 51 15.54 -1.66 1.73
N THR A 52 16.58 -1.13 2.36
CA THR A 52 17.03 -1.53 3.71
C THR A 52 16.47 -0.66 4.83
N ASP A 53 16.10 0.59 4.55
CA ASP A 53 15.59 1.52 5.57
C ASP A 53 14.21 2.06 5.19
N PHE A 54 13.28 1.96 6.15
CA PHE A 54 11.96 2.59 6.08
C PHE A 54 11.89 3.62 7.20
N HIS A 55 12.18 4.89 6.89
CA HIS A 55 11.70 5.97 7.74
C HIS A 55 10.21 6.15 7.44
N SER A 56 9.35 5.86 8.41
CA SER A 56 7.94 6.24 8.33
C SER A 56 7.87 7.75 8.08
N TYR A 57 7.20 8.13 7.00
CA TYR A 57 6.81 9.51 6.73
C TYR A 57 5.69 9.94 7.68
#